data_AF-A0A967GSC8-F1
#
_entry.id   AF-A0A967GSC8-F1
#
_cell.length_a   1.000
_cell.length_b   1.000
_cell.length_c   1.000
_cell.angle_alpha   90.00
_cell.angle_beta   90.00
_cell.angle_gamma   90.00
#
_symmetry.space_group_name_H-M   'P 1'
#
loop_
_entity.id
_entity.type
_entity.pdbx_description
1 polymer ?
#
loop_
_entity_poly.entity_id
_entity_poly.type
_entity_poly.pdbx_seq_one_letter_code
_entity_poly.pdbx_strand_id
1 'polypeptide(L)'
;LFHHFSGKDELGYAVVEEFLVPAVNHWWIQPLAETEDPVPAIQGILRRFRNHVEHETPESGFVFNGCPVCNYATEMSPLDEGFRGRLEALYDEWRDAIAGALRRGQKSGTVRRGVKPDEEAAFLVACLAGTASTGKVSRKLAHFQSCYRLADRYVGALKA
;
A
#
# COMPACT_ATOMS: atom_id res chain seq x y z
N LEU A 1 3.00 23.20 18.74
CA LEU A 1 2.03 22.15 18.34
C LEU A 1 0.60 22.66 18.38
N PHE A 2 -0.01 22.94 19.53
CA PHE A 2 -1.39 23.45 19.62
C PHE A 2 -1.59 24.94 19.22
N HIS A 3 -0.53 25.64 18.83
CA HIS A 3 -0.63 26.93 18.14
C HIS A 3 -0.89 26.78 16.63
N HIS A 4 -0.67 25.59 16.06
CA HIS A 4 -0.92 25.25 14.66
C HIS A 4 -2.14 24.34 14.48
N PHE A 5 -2.58 23.67 15.56
CA PHE A 5 -3.70 22.74 15.54
C PHE A 5 -4.65 23.03 16.70
N SER A 6 -5.93 23.12 16.40
CA SER A 6 -7.03 23.38 17.33
C SER A 6 -7.26 22.24 18.33
N GLY A 7 -6.71 21.05 18.04
CA GLY A 7 -6.86 19.87 18.89
C GLY A 7 -5.98 18.70 18.43
N LYS A 8 -6.04 17.60 19.20
CA LYS A 8 -5.29 16.36 18.89
C LYS A 8 -5.78 15.70 17.60
N ASP A 9 -7.07 15.81 17.30
CA ASP A 9 -7.66 15.21 16.10
C ASP A 9 -7.17 15.92 14.84
N GLU A 10 -7.11 17.26 14.85
CA GLU A 10 -6.60 18.04 13.72
C GLU A 10 -5.11 17.78 13.45
N LEU A 11 -4.32 17.63 14.51
CA LEU A 11 -2.92 17.19 14.38
C LEU A 11 -2.84 15.81 13.71
N GLY A 12 -3.66 14.86 14.14
CA GLY A 12 -3.62 13.52 13.54
C GLY A 12 -4.16 13.50 12.10
N TYR A 13 -5.15 14.34 11.76
CA TYR A 13 -5.55 14.53 10.36
C TYR A 13 -4.39 15.04 9.51
N ALA A 14 -3.65 16.03 10.01
CA ALA A 14 -2.46 16.52 9.32
C ALA A 14 -1.38 15.43 9.16
N VAL A 15 -1.25 14.49 10.12
CA VAL A 15 -0.37 13.33 9.93
C VAL A 15 -0.81 12.48 8.74
N VAL A 16 -2.12 12.24 8.57
CA VAL A 16 -2.64 11.51 7.40
C VAL A 16 -2.31 12.25 6.11
N GLU A 17 -2.66 13.53 6.03
CA GLU A 17 -2.55 14.34 4.81
C GLU A 17 -1.08 14.64 4.43
N GLU A 18 -0.23 14.96 5.40
CA GLU A 18 1.13 15.46 5.14
C GLU A 18 2.20 14.36 5.16
N PHE A 19 1.92 13.19 5.75
CA PHE A 19 2.90 12.11 5.84
C PHE A 19 2.41 10.81 5.22
N LEU A 20 1.19 10.36 5.52
CA LEU A 20 0.70 9.07 5.05
C LEU A 20 0.33 9.10 3.56
N VAL A 21 -0.39 10.12 3.13
CA VAL A 21 -0.77 10.31 1.71
C VAL A 21 0.49 10.41 0.83
N PRO A 22 1.49 11.27 1.11
CA PRO A 22 2.70 11.33 0.30
C PRO A 22 3.51 10.03 0.28
N ALA A 23 3.54 9.27 1.38
CA ALA A 23 4.23 7.99 1.44
C ALA A 23 3.58 6.95 0.51
N VAL A 24 2.25 6.80 0.55
CA VAL A 24 1.52 5.91 -0.37
C VAL A 24 1.69 6.37 -1.80
N ASN A 25 1.63 7.69 -2.03
CA ASN A 25 1.80 8.25 -3.35
C ASN A 25 3.17 7.89 -3.95
N HIS A 26 4.25 8.12 -3.19
CA HIS A 26 5.62 7.82 -3.60
C HIS A 26 5.87 6.33 -3.86
N TRP A 27 5.37 5.47 -2.96
CA TRP A 27 5.65 4.04 -3.03
C TRP A 27 4.82 3.32 -4.09
N TRP A 28 3.55 3.70 -4.24
CA TRP A 28 2.56 2.90 -4.98
C TRP A 28 1.87 3.63 -6.12
N ILE A 29 1.49 4.90 -5.96
CA ILE A 29 0.67 5.61 -6.95
C ILE A 29 1.54 6.18 -8.08
N GLN A 30 2.51 7.02 -7.74
CA GLN A 30 3.37 7.71 -8.71
C GLN A 30 4.09 6.73 -9.66
N PRO A 31 4.66 5.59 -9.20
CA PRO A 31 5.32 4.64 -10.10
C PRO A 31 4.38 3.96 -11.10
N LEU A 32 3.07 4.01 -10.86
CA LEU A 32 2.06 3.40 -11.72
C LEU A 32 1.36 4.40 -12.64
N ALA A 33 1.51 5.72 -12.42
CA ALA A 33 0.70 6.76 -13.06
C ALA A 33 0.60 6.63 -14.59
N GLU A 34 1.72 6.34 -15.25
CA GLU A 34 1.83 6.35 -16.73
C GLU A 34 2.30 5.02 -17.33
N THR A 35 2.36 3.93 -16.54
CA THR A 35 2.83 2.64 -17.07
C THR A 35 1.81 1.98 -18.02
N GLU A 36 2.30 1.46 -19.14
CA GLU A 36 1.57 0.62 -20.09
C GLU A 36 1.86 -0.88 -19.92
N ASP A 37 2.89 -1.24 -19.14
CA ASP A 37 3.19 -2.62 -18.73
C ASP A 37 3.18 -2.70 -17.19
N PRO A 38 1.99 -2.83 -16.58
CA PRO A 38 1.81 -2.70 -15.14
C PRO A 38 2.37 -3.89 -14.35
N VAL A 39 2.44 -5.08 -14.94
CA VAL A 39 2.93 -6.29 -14.25
C VAL A 39 4.38 -6.13 -13.78
N PRO A 40 5.37 -5.86 -14.65
CA PRO A 40 6.74 -5.65 -14.21
C PRO A 40 6.90 -4.40 -13.34
N ALA A 41 6.07 -3.37 -13.54
CA ALA A 41 6.08 -2.17 -12.70
C ALA A 41 5.67 -2.50 -11.25
N ILE A 42 4.54 -3.18 -11.04
CA ILE A 42 4.07 -3.61 -9.72
C ILE A 42 5.08 -4.57 -9.08
N GLN A 43 5.60 -5.56 -9.82
CA GLN A 43 6.64 -6.44 -9.31
C GLN A 43 7.92 -5.67 -8.91
N GLY A 44 8.27 -4.62 -9.66
CA GLY A 44 9.37 -3.71 -9.32
C GLY A 44 9.14 -2.99 -7.99
N ILE A 45 7.93 -2.47 -7.77
CA ILE A 45 7.54 -1.85 -6.49
C ILE A 45 7.65 -2.86 -5.35
N LEU A 46 7.11 -4.07 -5.50
CA LEU A 46 7.17 -5.12 -4.49
C LEU A 46 8.61 -5.49 -4.13
N ARG A 47 9.50 -5.65 -5.12
CA ARG A 47 10.92 -5.92 -4.88
C ARG A 47 11.62 -4.75 -4.20
N ARG A 48 11.38 -3.51 -4.66
CA ARG A 48 11.98 -2.29 -4.07
C ARG A 48 11.56 -2.15 -2.61
N PHE A 49 10.28 -2.34 -2.31
CA PHE A 49 9.75 -2.27 -0.96
C PHE A 49 10.32 -3.38 -0.06
N ARG A 50 10.38 -4.62 -0.57
CA ARG A 50 11.01 -5.73 0.16
C ARG A 50 12.47 -5.43 0.51
N ASN A 51 13.25 -4.93 -0.45
CA ASN A 51 14.65 -4.58 -0.22
C ASN A 51 14.81 -3.42 0.77
N HIS A 52 13.89 -2.43 0.74
CA HIS A 52 13.88 -1.35 1.73
C HIS A 52 13.74 -1.89 3.15
N VAL A 53 12.80 -2.82 3.35
CA VAL A 53 12.52 -3.44 4.65
C VAL A 53 13.65 -4.35 5.16
N GLU A 54 14.51 -4.87 4.29
CA GLU A 54 15.66 -5.71 4.68
C GLU A 54 16.75 -4.94 5.43
N HIS A 55 16.78 -3.61 5.30
CA HIS A 55 17.81 -2.76 5.89
C HIS A 55 17.34 -1.96 7.11
N GLU A 56 16.12 -2.20 7.59
CA GLU A 56 15.55 -1.47 8.71
C GLU A 56 15.98 -2.04 10.08
N THR A 57 15.91 -1.21 11.12
CA THR A 57 16.22 -1.60 12.50
C THR A 57 14.95 -1.84 13.33
N PRO A 58 15.02 -2.51 14.49
CA PRO A 58 13.86 -2.68 15.37
C PRO A 58 13.17 -1.37 15.80
N GLU A 59 13.91 -0.28 15.92
CA GLU A 59 13.40 1.01 16.42
C GLU A 59 12.49 1.70 15.41
N SER A 60 12.77 1.60 14.11
CA SER A 60 12.04 2.31 13.05
C SER A 60 11.46 1.40 11.97
N GLY A 61 11.76 0.11 11.99
CA GLY A 61 11.48 -0.78 10.88
C GLY A 61 10.03 -1.22 10.75
N PHE A 62 9.59 -1.32 9.51
CA PHE A 62 8.26 -1.73 9.08
C PHE A 62 7.86 -3.11 9.63
N VAL A 63 8.78 -4.08 9.66
CA VAL A 63 8.49 -5.42 10.23
C VAL A 63 8.23 -5.39 11.74
N PHE A 64 8.75 -4.38 12.45
CA PHE A 64 8.61 -4.27 13.90
C PHE A 64 7.45 -3.36 14.30
N ASN A 65 7.20 -2.29 13.53
CA ASN A 65 6.22 -1.25 13.85
C ASN A 65 4.95 -1.34 12.99
N GLY A 66 4.98 -2.09 11.88
CA GLY A 66 3.88 -2.21 10.91
C GLY A 66 3.80 -1.03 9.94
N CYS A 67 2.81 -1.09 9.05
CA CYS A 67 2.49 0.00 8.15
C CYS A 67 1.77 1.12 8.92
N PRO A 68 2.26 2.37 8.91
CA PRO A 68 1.59 3.50 9.56
C PRO A 68 0.14 3.68 9.11
N VAL A 69 -0.14 3.55 7.81
CA VAL A 69 -1.51 3.63 7.25
C VAL A 69 -2.42 2.57 7.87
N CYS A 70 -1.97 1.32 7.93
CA CYS A 70 -2.77 0.22 8.46
C CYS A 70 -2.99 0.34 9.97
N ASN A 71 -1.98 0.81 10.71
CA ASN A 71 -2.10 1.06 12.14
C ASN A 71 -3.15 2.15 12.40
N TYR A 72 -3.05 3.30 11.71
CA TYR A 72 -4.04 4.38 11.80
C TYR A 72 -5.45 3.91 11.41
N ALA A 73 -5.57 3.14 10.32
CA ALA A 73 -6.85 2.57 9.91
C ALA A 73 -7.47 1.69 10.99
N THR A 74 -6.67 0.87 11.67
CA THR A 74 -7.19 -0.03 12.71
C THR A 74 -7.54 0.72 14.00
N GLU A 75 -6.70 1.66 14.41
CA GLU A 75 -6.82 2.33 15.70
C GLU A 75 -7.78 3.52 15.66
N MET A 76 -7.76 4.33 14.58
CA MET A 76 -8.48 5.59 14.52
C MET A 76 -9.81 5.51 13.79
N SER A 77 -9.95 4.64 12.77
CA SER A 77 -11.20 4.57 12.00
C SER A 77 -12.45 4.20 12.81
N PRO A 78 -12.39 3.37 13.87
CA PRO A 78 -13.57 3.08 14.70
C PRO A 78 -13.91 4.20 15.69
N LEU A 79 -12.97 5.12 15.93
CA LEU A 79 -13.08 6.16 16.95
C LEU A 79 -13.57 7.49 16.38
N ASP A 80 -13.28 7.76 15.11
CA ASP A 80 -13.54 9.06 14.51
C ASP A 80 -13.77 8.98 12.99
N GLU A 81 -14.89 9.54 12.55
CA GLU A 81 -15.32 9.54 11.14
C GLU A 81 -14.41 10.37 10.23
N GLY A 82 -13.75 11.40 10.76
CA GLY A 82 -12.80 12.22 10.02
C GLY A 82 -11.53 11.44 9.67
N PHE A 83 -11.05 10.58 10.57
CA PHE A 83 -9.97 9.64 10.29
C PHE A 83 -10.43 8.55 9.33
N ARG A 84 -11.58 7.91 9.59
CA ARG A 84 -12.13 6.87 8.71
C ARG A 84 -12.25 7.35 7.27
N GLY A 85 -12.83 8.53 7.05
CA GLY A 85 -13.03 9.10 5.71
C GLY A 85 -11.72 9.35 4.97
N ARG A 86 -10.71 9.92 5.63
CA ARG A 86 -9.40 10.20 5.02
C ARG A 86 -8.62 8.93 4.69
N LEU A 87 -8.64 7.96 5.60
CA LEU A 87 -7.98 6.68 5.39
C LEU A 87 -8.66 5.89 4.27
N GLU A 88 -9.99 5.93 4.18
CA GLU A 88 -10.71 5.31 3.06
C GLU A 88 -10.36 5.97 1.73
N ALA A 89 -10.32 7.31 1.67
CA ALA A 89 -9.90 8.02 0.47
C ALA A 89 -8.47 7.64 0.05
N LEU A 90 -7.55 7.49 1.01
CA LEU A 90 -6.19 7.02 0.74
C LEU A 90 -6.15 5.58 0.21
N TYR A 91 -6.96 4.67 0.77
CA TYR A 91 -7.08 3.30 0.27
C TYR A 91 -7.74 3.25 -1.11
N ASP A 92 -8.72 4.10 -1.39
CA ASP A 92 -9.34 4.26 -2.71
C ASP A 92 -8.31 4.70 -3.75
N GLU A 93 -7.53 5.75 -3.48
CA GLU A 93 -6.49 6.21 -4.39
C GLU A 93 -5.45 5.13 -4.70
N TRP A 94 -5.07 4.34 -3.69
CA TRP A 94 -4.14 3.23 -3.89
C TRP A 94 -4.75 2.12 -4.77
N ARG A 95 -6.01 1.73 -4.51
CA ARG A 95 -6.73 0.75 -5.32
C ARG A 95 -6.89 1.24 -6.77
N ASP A 96 -7.29 2.51 -6.94
CA ASP A 96 -7.50 3.12 -8.25
C ASP A 96 -6.22 3.21 -9.07
N ALA A 97 -5.08 3.49 -8.43
CA ALA A 97 -3.79 3.49 -9.11
C ALA A 97 -3.45 2.11 -9.71
N ILE A 98 -3.65 1.03 -8.95
CA ILE A 98 -3.42 -0.35 -9.40
C ILE A 98 -4.43 -0.73 -10.48
N ALA A 99 -5.73 -0.50 -10.24
CA ALA A 99 -6.79 -0.84 -11.18
C ALA A 99 -6.63 -0.07 -12.50
N GLY A 100 -6.32 1.23 -12.44
CA GLY A 100 -6.02 2.06 -13.59
C GLY A 100 -4.85 1.55 -14.42
N ALA A 101 -3.75 1.15 -13.75
CA ALA A 101 -2.59 0.56 -14.41
C ALA A 101 -2.92 -0.77 -15.09
N LEU A 102 -3.66 -1.66 -14.41
CA LEU A 102 -4.13 -2.94 -14.98
C LEU A 102 -5.04 -2.72 -16.20
N ARG A 103 -5.96 -1.75 -16.16
CA ARG A 103 -6.82 -1.38 -17.31
C ARG A 103 -5.98 -0.89 -18.49
N ARG A 104 -4.94 -0.08 -18.27
CA ARG A 104 -4.00 0.32 -19.33
C ARG A 104 -3.26 -0.88 -19.91
N GLY A 105 -2.78 -1.79 -19.06
CA GLY A 105 -2.15 -3.04 -19.49
C GLY A 105 -3.08 -3.94 -20.32
N GLN A 106 -4.37 -3.97 -20.02
CA GLN A 106 -5.34 -4.70 -20.85
C GLN A 106 -5.52 -4.04 -22.23
N LYS A 107 -5.51 -2.71 -22.30
CA LYS A 107 -5.59 -1.97 -23.56
C LYS A 107 -4.34 -2.16 -24.43
N SER A 108 -3.15 -2.22 -23.83
CA SER A 108 -1.87 -2.45 -24.53
C SER A 108 -1.58 -3.93 -24.79
N GLY A 109 -2.37 -4.84 -24.22
CA GLY A 109 -2.21 -6.28 -24.40
C GLY A 109 -1.12 -6.91 -23.53
N THR A 110 -0.62 -6.21 -22.49
CA THR A 110 0.36 -6.73 -21.51
C THR A 110 -0.29 -7.45 -20.33
N VAL A 111 -1.59 -7.25 -20.11
CA VAL A 111 -2.40 -7.92 -19.06
C VAL A 111 -3.50 -8.77 -19.70
N ARG A 112 -3.77 -9.96 -19.16
CA ARG A 112 -4.82 -10.86 -19.65
C ARG A 112 -6.20 -10.20 -19.62
N ARG A 113 -6.99 -10.42 -20.67
CA ARG A 113 -8.37 -9.90 -20.79
C ARG A 113 -9.33 -10.40 -19.71
N GLY A 114 -9.07 -11.58 -19.13
CA GLY A 114 -9.91 -12.16 -18.07
C GLY A 114 -9.73 -11.52 -16.69
N VAL A 115 -8.68 -10.73 -16.50
CA VAL A 115 -8.42 -10.01 -15.24
C VAL A 115 -9.53 -9.00 -14.96
N LYS A 116 -9.94 -8.90 -13.70
CA LYS A 116 -10.88 -7.90 -13.17
C LYS A 116 -10.10 -6.84 -12.39
N PRO A 117 -9.74 -5.69 -13.01
CA PRO A 117 -8.78 -4.75 -12.42
C PRO A 117 -9.12 -4.26 -11.01
N ASP A 118 -10.39 -3.96 -10.75
CA ASP A 118 -10.86 -3.47 -9.44
C ASP A 118 -10.77 -4.56 -8.35
N GLU A 119 -11.13 -5.80 -8.68
CA GLU A 119 -11.05 -6.94 -7.75
C GLU A 119 -9.58 -7.26 -7.43
N GLU A 120 -8.71 -7.27 -8.44
CA GLU A 120 -7.27 -7.49 -8.26
C GLU A 120 -6.62 -6.38 -7.41
N ALA A 121 -6.99 -5.12 -7.66
CA ALA A 121 -6.48 -4.00 -6.88
C ALA A 121 -6.90 -4.10 -5.41
N ALA A 122 -8.18 -4.37 -5.15
CA ALA A 122 -8.70 -4.57 -3.80
C ALA A 122 -7.98 -5.74 -3.09
N PHE A 123 -7.82 -6.88 -3.79
CA PHE A 123 -7.13 -8.04 -3.25
C PHE A 123 -5.66 -7.75 -2.92
N LEU A 124 -4.92 -7.13 -3.85
CA LEU A 124 -3.51 -6.81 -3.64
C LEU A 124 -3.31 -5.85 -2.47
N VAL A 125 -4.10 -4.78 -2.38
CA VAL A 125 -4.02 -3.82 -1.26
C VAL A 125 -4.31 -4.53 0.07
N ALA A 126 -5.34 -5.38 0.13
CA ALA A 126 -5.66 -6.16 1.31
C ALA A 126 -4.53 -7.14 1.70
N CYS A 127 -3.92 -7.83 0.73
CA CYS A 127 -2.78 -8.71 0.96
C CYS A 127 -1.56 -7.97 1.52
N LEU A 128 -1.26 -6.78 1.01
CA LEU A 128 -0.13 -5.97 1.47
C LEU A 128 -0.38 -5.42 2.88
N ALA A 129 -1.59 -4.93 3.17
CA ALA A 129 -2.00 -4.51 4.50
C ALA A 129 -1.94 -5.68 5.51
N GLY A 130 -2.45 -6.85 5.15
CA GLY A 130 -2.38 -8.06 5.98
C GLY A 130 -0.94 -8.55 6.19
N THR A 131 -0.07 -8.40 5.20
CA THR A 131 1.36 -8.71 5.33
C THR A 131 2.04 -7.80 6.34
N ALA A 132 1.71 -6.50 6.33
CA ALA A 132 2.23 -5.55 7.32
C ALA A 132 1.80 -5.92 8.75
N SER A 133 0.53 -6.27 8.92
CA SER A 133 -0.03 -6.66 10.24
C SER A 133 0.59 -7.96 10.77
N THR A 134 0.60 -9.03 9.97
CA THR A 134 1.18 -10.32 10.38
C THR A 134 2.71 -10.26 10.51
N GLY A 135 3.37 -9.42 9.72
CA GLY A 135 4.77 -9.06 9.87
C GLY A 135 5.06 -8.48 11.26
N LYS A 136 4.33 -7.43 11.66
CA LYS A 136 4.42 -6.79 12.99
C LYS A 136 4.28 -7.78 14.15
N VAL A 137 3.31 -8.70 14.05
CA VAL A 137 3.09 -9.74 15.07
C VAL A 137 4.24 -10.75 15.11
N SER A 138 4.65 -11.25 13.95
CA SER A 138 5.68 -12.30 13.89
C SER A 138 7.08 -11.79 14.19
N ARG A 139 7.36 -10.51 13.88
CA ARG A 139 8.70 -9.88 13.90
C ARG A 139 9.76 -10.67 13.13
N LYS A 140 9.32 -11.41 12.10
CA LYS A 140 10.19 -12.27 11.29
C LYS A 140 10.29 -11.69 9.88
N LEU A 141 11.47 -11.17 9.53
CA LEU A 141 11.75 -10.69 8.17
C LEU A 141 11.48 -11.78 7.11
N ALA A 142 11.82 -13.03 7.42
CA ALA A 142 11.58 -14.16 6.52
C ALA A 142 10.08 -14.40 6.22
N HIS A 143 9.18 -14.12 7.18
CA HIS A 143 7.73 -14.19 6.98
C HIS A 143 7.28 -13.12 6.00
N PHE A 144 7.64 -11.86 6.28
CA PHE A 144 7.35 -10.71 5.42
C PHE A 144 7.86 -10.92 3.98
N GLN A 145 9.11 -11.35 3.83
CA GLN A 145 9.71 -11.63 2.52
C GLN A 145 8.97 -12.74 1.77
N SER A 146 8.47 -13.76 2.47
CA SER A 146 7.71 -14.86 1.86
C SER A 146 6.38 -14.37 1.29
N CYS A 147 5.67 -13.51 2.02
CA CYS A 147 4.45 -12.87 1.54
C CYS A 147 4.71 -12.01 0.29
N TYR A 148 5.74 -11.15 0.31
CA TYR A 148 6.08 -10.30 -0.85
C TYR A 148 6.57 -11.11 -2.06
N ARG A 149 7.31 -12.20 -1.85
CA ARG A 149 7.68 -13.13 -2.95
C ARG A 149 6.46 -13.80 -3.57
N LEU A 150 5.47 -14.18 -2.75
CA LEU A 150 4.23 -14.76 -3.28
C LEU A 150 3.41 -13.72 -4.04
N ALA A 151 3.29 -12.50 -3.51
CA ALA A 151 2.63 -11.40 -4.21
C ALA A 151 3.30 -11.09 -5.57
N ASP A 152 4.63 -11.06 -5.63
CA ASP A 152 5.39 -10.87 -6.88
C ASP A 152 5.07 -11.97 -7.91
N ARG A 153 5.05 -13.24 -7.50
CA ARG A 153 4.65 -14.35 -8.37
C ARG A 153 3.20 -14.28 -8.82
N TYR A 154 2.30 -13.92 -7.90
CA TYR A 154 0.87 -13.75 -8.17
C TYR A 154 0.63 -12.67 -9.23
N VAL A 155 1.24 -11.50 -9.06
CA VAL A 155 1.16 -10.40 -10.04
C VAL A 155 1.68 -10.85 -11.40
N GLY A 156 2.74 -11.65 -11.44
CA GLY A 156 3.26 -12.25 -12.67
C GLY A 156 2.23 -13.08 -13.43
N ALA A 157 1.29 -13.72 -12.73
CA ALA A 157 0.21 -14.49 -13.35
C ALA A 157 -0.84 -13.60 -14.03
N LEU A 158 -0.85 -12.28 -13.82
CA LEU A 158 -1.79 -11.37 -14.49
C LEU A 158 -1.37 -11.04 -15.94
N LYS A 159 -0.11 -11.32 -16.29
CA LYS A 159 0.47 -11.04 -17.61
C LYS A 159 -0.22 -11.82 -18.72
N ALA A 160 -0.42 -11.15 -19.87
CA ALA A 160 -1.03 -11.69 -21.10
C ALA A 160 -0.37 -12.98 -21.61
#